data_AF-A0A0F9YJD8-F1
#
_entry.id   AF-A0A0F9YJD8-F1
#
_cell.length_a   1.000
_cell.length_b   1.000
_cell.length_c   1.000
_cell.angle_alpha   90.00
_cell.angle_beta   90.00
_cell.angle_gamma   90.00
#
_symmetry.space_group_name_H-M   'P 1'
#
loop_
_entity.id
_entity.type
_entity.pdbx_description
1 polymer ?
#
loop_
_entity_poly.entity_id
_entity_poly.type
_entity_poly.pdbx_seq_one_letter_code
_entity_poly.pdbx_strand_id
1 'polypeptide(L)' 'MINDTSQAILTSPEPLVVAQKCPVCNGFGTLKYGSLICHGCSGKGYILIPNNISSKKNKQ' A
#
# COMPACT_ATOMS: atom_id res chain seq x y z
N MET A 1 6.58 6.81 43.59
CA MET A 1 6.29 7.42 42.27
C MET A 1 6.87 6.47 41.24
N ILE A 2 6.04 5.58 40.68
CA ILE A 2 6.47 4.64 39.64
C ILE A 2 6.05 5.20 38.29
N ASN A 3 7.02 5.30 37.39
CA ASN A 3 6.93 5.97 36.10
C ASN A 3 6.08 5.20 35.09
N ASP A 4 5.24 5.98 34.42
CA ASP A 4 4.83 5.89 33.02
C ASP A 4 5.35 4.68 32.23
N THR A 5 4.50 3.67 32.08
CA THR A 5 4.65 2.69 30.99
C THR A 5 3.36 2.69 30.17
N SER A 6 3.10 3.85 29.57
CA SER A 6 2.10 4.02 28.52
C SER A 6 2.64 3.43 27.23
N GLN A 7 2.51 2.11 27.04
CA GLN A 7 2.57 1.52 25.69
C GLN A 7 1.26 0.78 25.44
N ALA A 8 0.32 1.53 24.89
CA ALA A 8 -0.89 1.01 24.28
C ALA A 8 -0.50 -0.01 23.21
N ILE A 9 -0.77 -1.29 23.47
CA ILE A 9 -0.67 -2.34 22.47
C ILE A 9 -1.85 -2.12 21.52
N LEU A 10 -1.59 -1.43 20.40
CA LEU A 10 -2.51 -1.33 19.28
C LEU A 10 -2.66 -2.72 18.65
N THR A 11 -3.60 -3.52 19.11
CA THR A 11 -4.08 -4.73 18.41
C THR A 11 -5.00 -4.35 17.24
N SER A 12 -4.54 -3.46 16.36
CA SER A 12 -5.16 -3.29 15.06
C SER A 12 -4.55 -4.34 14.13
N PRO A 13 -5.32 -5.30 13.58
CA PRO A 13 -4.78 -6.20 12.57
C PRO A 13 -4.33 -5.35 11.38
N GLU A 14 -3.02 -5.17 11.23
CA GLU A 14 -2.49 -4.44 10.08
C GLU A 14 -2.94 -5.16 8.80
N PRO A 15 -3.42 -4.42 7.78
CA PRO A 15 -3.93 -5.02 6.57
C PRO A 15 -2.82 -5.79 5.86
N LEU A 16 -3.12 -7.04 5.48
CA LEU A 16 -2.19 -7.93 4.76
C LEU A 16 -1.75 -7.36 3.40
N VAL A 17 -2.55 -6.47 2.82
CA VAL A 17 -2.28 -5.81 1.54
C VAL A 17 -2.58 -4.32 1.64
N VAL A 18 -1.73 -3.50 1.01
CA VAL A 18 -1.89 -2.06 0.93
C VAL A 18 -2.14 -1.67 -0.53
N ALA A 19 -3.15 -0.84 -0.76
CA ALA A 19 -3.36 -0.23 -2.06
C ALA A 19 -2.34 0.88 -2.28
N GLN A 20 -1.57 0.78 -3.36
CA GLN A 20 -0.65 1.82 -3.79
C GLN A 20 -1.02 2.33 -5.18
N LYS A 21 -0.77 3.63 -5.39
CA LYS A 21 -1.03 4.30 -6.67
C LYS A 21 -0.36 3.55 -7.82
N CYS A 22 -1.13 3.26 -8.87
CA CYS A 22 -0.59 2.56 -10.03
C CYS A 22 0.45 3.46 -10.74
N PRO A 23 1.71 3.03 -10.90
CA PRO A 23 2.77 3.85 -11.51
C PRO A 23 2.59 4.03 -13.02
N VAL A 24 1.86 3.12 -13.68
CA VAL A 24 1.65 3.17 -15.14
C VAL A 24 0.69 4.28 -15.53
N CYS A 25 -0.44 4.40 -14.82
CA CYS A 25 -1.46 5.41 -15.09
C CYS A 25 -1.48 6.52 -14.05
N ASN A 26 -0.50 6.61 -13.16
CA ASN A 26 -0.44 7.62 -12.10
C ASN A 26 -1.76 7.84 -11.37
N GLY A 27 -2.48 6.77 -11.00
CA GLY A 27 -3.73 6.89 -10.26
C GLY A 27 -5.00 7.11 -11.10
N PHE A 28 -4.88 7.39 -12.39
CA PHE A 28 -6.04 7.75 -13.24
C PHE A 28 -6.91 6.56 -13.64
N GLY A 29 -6.39 5.33 -13.61
CA GLY A 29 -7.08 4.13 -14.10
C GLY A 29 -7.14 4.03 -15.63
N THR A 30 -6.82 5.10 -16.35
CA THR A 30 -6.86 5.16 -17.81
C THR A 30 -5.55 5.73 -18.37
N LEU A 31 -5.31 5.49 -19.66
CA LEU A 31 -4.21 6.01 -20.48
C LEU A 31 -4.80 6.84 -21.63
N LYS A 32 -3.94 7.62 -22.31
CA LYS A 32 -4.35 8.53 -23.39
C LYS A 32 -5.56 9.40 -23.01
N TYR A 33 -5.48 10.08 -21.87
CA TYR A 33 -6.54 11.00 -21.39
C TYR A 33 -7.94 10.36 -21.30
N GLY A 34 -8.02 9.10 -20.87
CA GLY A 34 -9.29 8.39 -20.72
C GLY A 34 -9.68 7.51 -21.90
N SER A 35 -8.97 7.58 -23.05
CA SER A 35 -9.33 6.79 -24.23
C SER A 35 -9.04 5.30 -24.10
N LEU A 36 -8.14 4.90 -23.20
CA LEU A 36 -7.76 3.49 -23.00
C LEU A 36 -7.78 3.12 -21.52
N ILE A 37 -8.27 1.93 -21.19
CA ILE A 37 -8.15 1.39 -19.83
C ILE A 37 -6.69 1.07 -19.55
N CYS A 38 -6.18 1.46 -18.37
CA CYS A 38 -4.83 1.09 -17.97
C CYS A 38 -4.75 -0.42 -17.71
N HIS A 39 -4.01 -1.15 -18.53
CA HIS A 39 -3.80 -2.59 -18.36
C HIS A 39 -3.02 -2.93 -17.08
N GLY A 40 -2.16 -2.03 -16.60
CA GLY A 40 -1.34 -2.25 -15.41
C GLY A 40 -2.12 -2.27 -14.09
N CYS A 41 -3.30 -1.66 -14.04
CA CYS A 41 -4.20 -1.71 -12.88
C CYS A 41 -5.63 -2.13 -13.23
N SER A 42 -5.85 -2.58 -14.47
CA SER A 42 -7.17 -2.96 -15.01
C SER A 42 -8.25 -1.92 -14.75
N GLY A 43 -7.94 -0.63 -14.91
CA GLY A 43 -8.92 0.46 -14.70
C GLY A 43 -9.02 0.98 -13.27
N LYS A 44 -8.39 0.35 -12.27
CA LYS A 44 -8.62 0.66 -10.84
C LYS A 44 -7.91 1.92 -10.34
N GLY A 45 -6.83 2.34 -11.00
CA GLY A 45 -5.96 3.44 -10.55
C GLY A 45 -4.96 3.05 -9.46
N TYR A 46 -5.07 1.87 -8.85
CA TYR A 46 -4.15 1.37 -7.83
C TYR A 46 -3.78 -0.10 -8.07
N ILE A 47 -2.68 -0.53 -7.45
CA ILE A 47 -2.24 -1.92 -7.35
C ILE A 47 -2.21 -2.35 -5.89
N LEU A 48 -2.49 -3.61 -5.62
CA LEU A 48 -2.39 -4.18 -4.28
C LEU A 48 -0.98 -4.73 -4.08
N ILE A 49 -0.30 -4.24 -3.06
CA ILE A 49 1.05 -4.68 -2.70
C ILE A 49 0.96 -5.39 -1.33
N PRO A 50 1.56 -6.58 -1.17
CA PRO A 50 1.67 -7.23 0.13
C PRO A 50 2.33 -6.31 1.15
N ASN A 51 1.70 -6.19 2.32
CA ASN A 51 2.21 -5.37 3.39
C ASN A 51 3.34 -6.11 4.12
N ASN A 52 4.57 -5.95 3.63
CA ASN A 52 5.76 -6.65 4.13
C ASN A 52 6.35 -6.01 5.39
N ILE A 53 5.53 -5.66 6.39
CA ILE A 53 6.02 -5.09 7.66
C ILE A 53 6.90 -6.12 8.43
N SER A 54 6.86 -7.40 8.04
CA SER A 54 7.77 -8.46 8.53
C SER A 54 9.00 -8.78 7.64
N SER A 55 9.22 -8.12 6.50
CA SER A 55 10.36 -8.45 5.62
C SER A 55 11.34 -7.28 5.44
N LYS A 56 11.90 -6.77 6.54
CA LYS A 56 13.23 -6.15 6.46
C LYS A 56 14.25 -7.26 6.23
N LYS A 57 14.39 -7.77 5.00
CA LYS A 57 15.66 -8.40 4.61
C LYS A 57 16.64 -7.29 4.27
N ASN A 58 17.42 -6.94 5.29
CA ASN A 58 18.72 -6.28 5.19
C ASN A 58 19.48 -6.87 3.98
N LYS A 59 19.61 -6.09 2.90
CA LYS A 59 20.53 -6.40 1.82
C LYS A 59 21.85 -5.75 2.21
N GLN A 60 22.75 -6.58 2.73
CA GLN A 60 24.17 -6.27 3.02
C GLN A 60 24.86 -5.69 1.78
#